data_AF-A0A1W1ZD14-F1
#
_entry.id   AF-A0A1W1ZD14-F1
#
_cell.length_a   1.000
_cell.length_b   1.000
_cell.length_c   1.000
_cell.angle_alpha   90.00
_cell.angle_beta   90.00
_cell.angle_gamma   90.00
#
_symmetry.space_group_name_H-M   'P 1'
#
loop_
_entity.id
_entity.type
_entity.pdbx_description
1 polymer ?
#
loop_
_entity_poly.entity_id
_entity_poly.type
_entity_poly.pdbx_seq_one_letter_code
_entity_poly.pdbx_strand_id
1 'polypeptide(L)' 'MLRWLACLMRRHKPVRNLTEQVGLRQVSKCQQCGATIGRIGGGAWRPIVDAPVDRRNS' A
#
# COMPACT_ATOMS: atom_id res chain seq x y z
N MET A 1 -15.61 11.13 -5.32
CA MET A 1 -14.29 11.44 -5.92
C MET A 1 -13.23 11.87 -4.89
N LEU A 2 -13.27 11.40 -3.63
CA LEU A 2 -12.41 11.89 -2.52
C LEU A 2 -11.47 10.83 -1.90
N ARG A 3 -11.43 9.60 -2.43
CA ARG A 3 -10.65 8.49 -1.84
C ARG A 3 -9.14 8.52 -2.15
N TRP A 4 -8.72 9.31 -3.14
CA TRP A 4 -7.32 9.39 -3.58
C TRP A 4 -6.46 10.41 -2.81
N LEU A 5 -7.06 11.43 -2.18
CA LEU A 5 -6.32 12.47 -1.45
C LEU A 5 -5.54 11.93 -0.25
N ALA A 6 -6.04 10.90 0.43
CA ALA A 6 -5.32 10.25 1.52
C ALA A 6 -4.02 9.55 1.03
N CYS A 7 -4.04 9.00 -0.19
CA CYS A 7 -2.87 8.42 -0.83
C CYS A 7 -1.87 9.49 -1.29
N LEU A 8 -2.37 10.66 -1.75
CA LEU A 8 -1.53 11.81 -2.11
C LEU A 8 -0.73 12.35 -0.90
N MET A 9 -1.31 12.30 0.30
CA MET A 9 -0.60 12.61 1.55
C MET A 9 0.28 11.46 2.09
N ARG A 10 0.57 10.43 1.27
CA ARG A 10 1.33 9.22 1.66
C ARG A 10 0.76 8.48 2.87
N ARG A 11 -0.54 8.67 3.20
CA ARG A 11 -1.22 7.97 4.30
C ARG A 11 -1.90 6.71 3.79
N HIS A 12 -1.10 5.74 3.36
CA HIS A 12 -1.66 4.48 2.91
C HIS A 12 -2.10 3.62 4.10
N LYS A 13 -3.31 3.05 4.00
CA LYS A 13 -3.81 2.05 4.96
C LYS A 13 -3.70 0.64 4.35
N PRO A 14 -3.04 -0.31 5.04
CA PRO A 14 -2.94 -1.69 4.57
C PRO A 14 -4.27 -2.42 4.68
N VAL A 15 -4.49 -3.38 3.79
CA VAL A 15 -5.53 -4.38 3.97
C VAL A 15 -5.02 -5.39 5.00
N ARG A 16 -5.55 -5.34 6.23
CA ARG A 16 -5.10 -6.23 7.32
C ARG A 16 -5.14 -7.72 6.93
N ASN A 17 -6.12 -8.12 6.12
CA ASN A 17 -6.30 -9.50 5.66
C ASN A 17 -5.34 -9.91 4.53
N LEU A 18 -4.64 -8.96 3.91
CA LEU A 18 -3.64 -9.20 2.85
C LEU A 18 -2.26 -8.67 3.26
N THR A 19 -1.98 -8.65 4.56
CA THR A 19 -0.68 -8.20 5.06
C THR A 19 0.23 -9.41 5.23
N GLU A 20 1.26 -9.48 4.41
CA GLU A 20 2.29 -10.52 4.43
C GLU A 20 3.56 -9.99 5.06
N GLN A 21 4.24 -10.82 5.85
CA GLN A 21 5.53 -10.46 6.44
C GLN A 21 6.65 -11.12 5.62
N VAL A 22 7.43 -10.29 4.94
CA VAL A 22 8.59 -10.69 4.14
C VAL A 22 9.85 -10.25 4.89
N GLY A 23 10.35 -11.14 5.76
CA GLY A 23 11.48 -10.86 6.65
C GLY A 23 11.15 -9.71 7.63
N LEU A 24 11.91 -8.62 7.55
CA LEU A 24 11.72 -7.41 8.39
C LEU A 24 10.66 -6.45 7.84
N ARG A 25 10.14 -6.72 6.63
CA ARG A 25 9.18 -5.86 5.94
C ARG A 25 7.79 -6.46 6.01
N GLN A 26 6.79 -5.66 6.34
CA GLN A 26 5.39 -6.00 6.13
C GLN A 26 4.97 -5.42 4.78
N VAL A 27 4.39 -6.24 3.92
CA VAL A 27 3.90 -5.89 2.59
C VAL A 27 2.40 -6.12 2.56
N SER A 28 1.65 -5.19 1.96
CA SER A 28 0.21 -5.31 1.81
C SER A 28 -0.26 -4.48 0.62
N LYS A 29 -1.57 -4.49 0.34
CA LYS A 29 -2.20 -3.57 -0.62
C LYS A 29 -2.90 -2.43 0.11
N CYS A 30 -2.92 -1.26 -0.50
CA CYS A 30 -3.64 -0.12 0.03
C CYS A 30 -5.14 -0.30 -0.16
N GLN A 31 -5.92 -0.21 0.91
CA GLN A 31 -7.38 -0.30 0.86
C GLN A 31 -8.05 0.81 0.04
N GLN A 32 -7.36 1.94 -0.19
CA GLN A 32 -7.90 3.10 -0.91
C GLN A 32 -7.53 3.12 -2.39
N CYS A 33 -6.24 3.01 -2.72
CA CYS A 33 -5.76 3.10 -4.11
C CYS A 33 -5.40 1.75 -4.74
N GLY A 34 -5.43 0.64 -3.98
CA GLY A 34 -5.04 -0.68 -4.47
C GLY A 34 -3.54 -0.89 -4.68
N ALA A 35 -2.72 0.17 -4.57
CA ALA A 35 -1.27 0.07 -4.74
C ALA A 35 -0.64 -0.83 -3.69
N THR A 36 0.39 -1.57 -4.07
CA THR A 36 1.20 -2.35 -3.12
C THR A 36 2.01 -1.40 -2.25
N ILE A 37 1.89 -1.59 -0.95
CA ILE A 37 2.52 -0.77 0.08
C ILE A 37 3.29 -1.67 1.03
N GLY A 38 4.32 -1.12 1.65
CA GLY A 38 5.08 -1.81 2.68
C GLY A 38 5.55 -0.88 3.77
N ARG A 39 5.85 -1.46 4.91
CA ARG A 39 6.56 -0.80 6.02
C ARG A 39 7.59 -1.74 6.60
N ILE A 40 8.58 -1.17 7.28
CA ILE A 40 9.56 -1.92 8.06
C ILE A 40 9.29 -1.59 9.53
N GLY A 41 9.05 -2.62 10.35
CA GLY A 41 8.66 -2.45 11.75
C GLY A 41 7.41 -1.56 11.95
N GLY A 42 7.49 -0.62 12.90
CA GLY A 42 6.42 0.33 13.24
C GLY A 42 6.31 1.56 12.34
N GLY A 43 7.08 1.62 11.25
CA GLY A 43 7.11 2.76 10.34
C GLY A 43 5.80 2.99 9.55
N ALA A 44 5.74 4.12 8.86
CA ALA A 44 4.61 4.46 7.98
C ALA A 44 4.57 3.55 6.74
N TRP A 45 3.37 3.18 6.32
CA TRP A 45 3.15 2.43 5.08
C TRP A 45 3.41 3.30 3.85
N ARG A 46 4.30 2.83 2.99
CA ARG A 46 4.79 3.53 1.80
C ARG A 46 4.58 2.67 0.55
N PRO A 47 4.31 3.25 -0.63
CA PRO A 47 4.23 2.48 -1.86
C PRO A 47 5.55 1.77 -2.15
N ILE A 48 5.47 0.51 -2.59
CA ILE A 48 6.61 -0.26 -3.08
C ILE A 48 6.53 -0.21 -4.60
N VAL A 49 7.49 0.47 -5.24
CA VAL A 49 7.46 0.73 -6.68
C VAL A 49 7.71 -0.54 -7.51
N ASP A 50 8.24 -1.60 -6.89
CA ASP A 50 8.49 -2.91 -7.53
C ASP A 50 7.27 -3.83 -7.68
N ALA A 51 6.09 -3.43 -7.19
CA ALA A 51 4.90 -4.19 -7.52
C ALA A 51 4.38 -3.74 -8.88
N PRO A 52 4.12 -4.66 -9.83
CA PRO A 52 3.45 -4.30 -11.07
C PRO A 52 2.14 -3.62 -10.68
N VAL A 53 2.08 -2.31 -10.89
CA VAL A 53 0.84 -1.58 -10.94
C VAL A 53 0.15 -2.15 -12.17
N ASP A 54 -0.66 -3.18 -11.95
CA ASP A 54 -1.64 -3.63 -12.92
C ASP A 54 -2.59 -2.44 -13.09
N ARG A 55 -2.19 -1.53 -13.99
CA ARG A 55 -3.05 -0.50 -14.57
C ARG A 55 -4.07 -1.25 -15.42
N ARG A 56 -4.99 -1.94 -14.77
CA ARG A 56 -6.22 -2.37 -15.40
C ARG A 56 -7.33 -1.44 -14.94
N ASN A 57 -7.78 -0.68 -15.93
CA ASN A 57 -9.10 -0.07 -16.05
C ASN A 57 -9.28 1.35 -15.48
N SER A 58 -8.92 2.35 -16.29
CA SER A 58 -9.87 3.30 -16.91
C SER A 58 -9.12 4.33 -17.75
#